data_AF-A0A817N1A6-F1
#
_entry.id   AF-A0A817N1A6-F1
#
_cell.length_a   1.000
_cell.length_b   1.000
_cell.length_c   1.000
_cell.angle_alpha   90.00
_cell.angle_beta   90.00
_cell.angle_gamma   90.00
#
_symmetry.space_group_name_H-M   'P 1'
#
loop_
_entity.id
_entity.type
_entity.pdbx_description
1 polymer ?
#
loop_
_entity_poly.entity_id
_entity_poly.type
_entity_poly.pdbx_seq_one_letter_code
_entity_poly.pdbx_strand_id
1 'polypeptide(L)'
;MEPKGIIVAGVNGYGSALDQFKSPTGIFLDNNDVLYSADSSNHRVVKWMPGASSGQIVAGGNENGQNANQFNYLSSIVSDKKGIMFICDRENENC
;
A
#
# COMPACT_ATOMS: atom_id res chain seq x y z
N MET A 1 20.04 22.24 11.56
CA MET A 1 20.03 21.49 10.29
C MET A 1 18.57 21.25 9.95
N GLU A 2 18.15 21.64 8.75
CA GLU A 2 16.81 21.34 8.26
C GLU A 2 16.69 19.82 8.04
N PRO A 3 15.61 19.17 8.50
CA PRO A 3 15.39 17.76 8.20
C PRO A 3 15.26 17.58 6.68
N LYS A 4 16.11 16.74 6.08
CA LYS A 4 15.90 16.27 4.70
C LYS A 4 14.87 15.15 4.72
N GLY A 5 13.73 15.38 4.08
CA GLY A 5 12.81 14.31 3.75
C GLY A 5 13.45 13.34 2.75
N ILE A 6 13.17 12.06 2.90
CA ILE A 6 13.53 11.02 1.93
C ILE A 6 12.27 10.55 1.20
N ILE A 7 12.37 10.25 -0.08
CA ILE A 7 11.29 9.61 -0.83
C ILE A 7 11.45 8.09 -0.64
N VAL A 8 10.38 7.45 -0.18
CA VAL A 8 10.36 6.01 0.15
C VAL A 8 9.42 5.18 -0.74
N ALA A 9 8.55 5.83 -1.52
CA ALA A 9 7.60 5.18 -2.40
C ALA A 9 7.17 6.08 -3.58
N GLY A 10 6.76 5.48 -4.71
CA GLY A 10 6.11 6.19 -5.83
C GLY A 10 7.02 7.09 -6.67
N VAL A 11 8.30 6.77 -6.74
CA VAL A 11 9.34 7.61 -7.38
C VAL A 11 9.14 7.80 -8.89
N ASN A 12 8.40 6.91 -9.56
CA ASN A 12 8.27 6.90 -11.02
C ASN A 12 6.87 7.26 -11.55
N GLY A 13 6.08 7.97 -10.73
CA GLY A 13 4.83 8.58 -11.17
C GLY A 13 3.66 7.60 -11.37
N TYR A 14 2.76 7.95 -12.30
CA TYR A 14 1.54 7.20 -12.57
C TYR A 14 1.82 5.89 -13.31
N GLY A 15 1.32 4.77 -12.80
CA GLY A 15 1.38 3.48 -13.48
C GLY A 15 1.23 2.29 -12.55
N SER A 16 1.58 1.09 -13.03
CA SER A 16 1.40 -0.18 -12.34
C SER A 16 2.71 -0.90 -11.99
N ALA A 17 3.87 -0.34 -12.37
CA ALA A 17 5.15 -0.87 -11.93
C ALA A 17 5.31 -0.73 -10.40
N LEU A 18 6.23 -1.50 -9.81
CA LEU A 18 6.42 -1.57 -8.35
C LEU A 18 7.03 -0.31 -7.73
N ASP A 19 7.42 0.66 -8.56
CA ASP A 19 7.94 1.97 -8.24
C ASP A 19 6.97 3.11 -8.63
N GLN A 20 5.75 2.75 -9.06
CA GLN A 20 4.69 3.65 -9.51
C GLN A 20 3.42 3.51 -8.66
N PHE A 21 2.51 4.46 -8.78
CA PHE A 21 1.18 4.42 -8.18
C PHE A 21 0.10 4.76 -9.20
N LYS A 22 -1.12 4.22 -9.04
CA LYS A 22 -2.25 4.60 -9.90
C LYS A 22 -3.30 5.42 -9.13
N SER A 23 -3.61 5.03 -7.90
CA SER A 23 -4.44 5.83 -6.99
C SER A 23 -4.18 5.41 -5.54
N PRO A 24 -3.13 5.94 -4.90
CA PRO A 24 -2.79 5.57 -3.53
C PRO A 24 -3.81 6.17 -2.55
N THR A 25 -4.38 5.33 -1.67
CA THR A 25 -5.47 5.72 -0.75
C THR A 25 -5.10 5.65 0.72
N GLY A 26 -3.99 4.99 1.07
CA GLY A 26 -3.54 4.87 2.45
C GLY A 26 -2.06 4.55 2.55
N ILE A 27 -1.45 4.98 3.65
CA ILE A 27 -0.08 4.64 4.03
C ILE A 27 -0.02 4.26 5.51
N PHE A 28 0.88 3.35 5.85
CA PHE A 28 1.21 2.96 7.21
C PHE A 28 2.72 2.77 7.33
N LEU A 29 3.31 3.23 8.42
CA LEU A 29 4.73 3.05 8.73
C LEU A 29 4.82 2.21 10.01
N ASP A 30 5.53 1.10 9.97
CA ASP A 30 5.74 0.27 11.15
C ASP A 30 6.93 0.77 12.00
N ASN A 31 7.16 0.15 13.16
CA ASN A 31 8.25 0.51 14.06
C ASN A 31 9.66 0.18 13.53
N ASN A 32 9.76 -0.49 12.38
CA ASN A 32 11.00 -0.83 11.68
C ASN A 32 11.22 0.04 10.43
N ASP A 33 10.50 1.17 10.33
CA ASP A 33 10.49 2.08 9.18
C ASP A 33 10.06 1.44 7.85
N VAL A 34 9.34 0.32 7.91
CA VAL A 34 8.75 -0.29 6.72
C VAL A 34 7.44 0.42 6.40
N LEU A 35 7.35 0.98 5.18
CA LEU A 35 6.14 1.61 4.70
C LEU A 35 5.25 0.61 3.98
N TYR A 36 3.96 0.65 4.26
CA TYR A 36 2.92 -0.07 3.56
C TYR A 36 2.00 0.95 2.90
N SER A 37 1.67 0.74 1.63
CA SER A 37 0.81 1.64 0.86
C SER A 37 -0.31 0.86 0.19
N ALA A 38 -1.54 1.37 0.27
CA ALA A 38 -2.68 0.89 -0.50
C ALA A 38 -2.74 1.66 -1.82
N ASP A 39 -2.68 0.95 -2.93
CA ASP A 39 -2.78 1.50 -4.29
C ASP A 39 -4.07 0.97 -4.94
N SER A 40 -5.14 1.71 -4.71
CA SER A 40 -6.53 1.28 -4.94
C SER A 40 -6.82 0.91 -6.39
N SER A 41 -6.40 1.74 -7.34
CA SER A 41 -6.64 1.50 -8.78
C SER A 41 -5.71 0.45 -9.39
N ASN A 42 -4.68 0.03 -8.65
CA ASN A 42 -3.87 -1.15 -8.96
C ASN A 42 -4.25 -2.35 -8.10
N HIS A 43 -5.29 -2.24 -7.26
CA HIS A 43 -5.83 -3.34 -6.45
C HIS A 43 -4.76 -4.06 -5.62
N ARG A 44 -3.83 -3.30 -5.03
CA ARG A 44 -2.66 -3.86 -4.34
C ARG A 44 -2.28 -3.11 -3.07
N VAL A 45 -1.65 -3.85 -2.16
CA VAL A 45 -0.88 -3.31 -1.04
C VAL A 45 0.59 -3.58 -1.28
N VAL A 46 1.38 -2.53 -1.18
CA VAL A 46 2.81 -2.56 -1.45
C VAL A 46 3.58 -2.23 -0.18
N LYS A 47 4.55 -3.08 0.16
CA LYS A 47 5.52 -2.90 1.24
C LYS A 47 6.80 -2.29 0.67
N TRP A 48 7.39 -1.33 1.37
CA TRP A 48 8.59 -0.61 0.99
C TRP A 48 9.57 -0.67 2.15
N MET A 49 10.72 -1.31 1.91
CA MET A 49 11.81 -1.31 2.88
C MET A 49 12.52 0.06 2.87
N PRO A 50 13.09 0.51 4.00
CA PRO A 50 13.92 1.71 4.03
C PRO A 50 14.99 1.68 2.92
N GLY A 51 15.01 2.71 2.08
CA GLY A 51 15.98 2.84 0.98
C GLY A 51 15.72 1.95 -0.25
N ALA A 52 14.60 1.22 -0.31
CA ALA A 52 14.24 0.45 -1.49
C ALA A 52 13.88 1.37 -2.67
N SER A 53 14.29 0.98 -3.88
CA SER A 53 13.94 1.67 -5.13
C SER A 53 12.60 1.21 -5.71
N SER A 54 12.07 0.08 -5.24
CA SER A 54 10.78 -0.48 -5.63
C SER A 54 10.14 -1.21 -4.45
N GLY A 55 8.82 -1.28 -4.47
CA GLY A 55 8.05 -1.96 -3.44
C GLY A 55 7.84 -3.45 -3.74
N GLN A 56 7.35 -4.17 -2.73
CA GLN A 56 6.97 -5.57 -2.81
C GLN A 56 5.47 -5.68 -2.56
N ILE A 57 4.73 -6.33 -3.47
CA ILE A 57 3.31 -6.60 -3.23
C ILE A 57 3.19 -7.60 -2.09
N VAL A 58 2.48 -7.22 -1.03
CA VAL A 58 2.21 -8.07 0.14
C VAL A 58 0.77 -8.56 0.18
N ALA A 59 -0.12 -7.94 -0.60
CA ALA A 59 -1.47 -8.40 -0.84
C ALA A 59 -2.06 -7.75 -2.10
N GLY A 60 -2.99 -8.41 -2.78
CA GLY A 60 -3.53 -7.96 -4.07
C GLY A 60 -2.56 -8.19 -5.23
N GLY A 61 -2.70 -7.41 -6.31
CA GLY A 61 -1.76 -7.41 -7.45
C GLY A 61 -2.00 -8.46 -8.53
N ASN A 62 -2.94 -9.39 -8.31
CA ASN A 62 -3.58 -10.17 -9.36
C ASN A 62 -4.99 -9.62 -9.51
N GLU A 63 -5.50 -9.49 -10.74
CA GLU A 63 -6.84 -8.97 -11.08
C GLU A 63 -7.95 -9.37 -10.08
N ASN A 64 -9.00 -8.55 -9.98
CA ASN A 64 -10.17 -8.69 -9.10
C ASN A 64 -10.49 -10.16 -8.72
N GLY A 65 -10.59 -10.46 -7.43
CA GLY A 65 -10.88 -11.80 -6.95
C GLY A 65 -11.06 -11.89 -5.44
N GLN A 66 -11.59 -13.03 -4.97
CA GLN A 66 -12.00 -13.26 -3.57
C GLN A 66 -10.98 -14.09 -2.76
N ASN A 67 -9.80 -14.40 -3.31
CA ASN A 67 -8.79 -15.14 -2.56
C ASN A 67 -8.13 -14.24 -1.52
N ALA A 68 -7.54 -14.85 -0.47
CA ALA A 68 -6.91 -14.15 0.66
C ALA A 68 -5.81 -13.12 0.26
N ASN A 69 -5.41 -13.13 -1.00
CA ASN A 69 -4.40 -12.32 -1.65
C ASN A 69 -4.97 -11.45 -2.80
N GLN A 70 -6.27 -11.17 -2.85
CA GLN A 70 -6.94 -10.33 -3.86
C GLN A 70 -7.90 -9.32 -3.20
N PHE A 71 -7.92 -8.06 -3.66
CA PHE A 71 -8.82 -6.99 -3.18
C PHE A 71 -9.53 -6.31 -4.34
N ASN A 72 -10.84 -6.06 -4.26
CA ASN A 72 -11.60 -5.43 -5.34
C ASN A 72 -11.53 -3.88 -5.29
N TYR A 73 -11.58 -3.22 -4.12
CA TYR A 73 -11.34 -1.77 -4.03
C TYR A 73 -10.81 -1.36 -2.64
N LEU A 74 -9.49 -1.12 -2.53
CA LEU A 74 -8.83 -0.66 -1.29
C LEU A 74 -9.20 0.79 -0.95
N SER A 75 -10.02 1.01 0.08
CA SER A 75 -10.49 2.36 0.45
C SER A 75 -9.86 2.99 1.69
N SER A 76 -9.20 2.20 2.57
CA SER A 76 -8.48 2.74 3.73
C SER A 76 -7.53 1.72 4.36
N ILE A 77 -6.48 2.21 5.02
CA ILE A 77 -5.61 1.46 5.95
C ILE A 77 -5.81 2.08 7.34
N VAL A 78 -6.28 1.29 8.30
CA VAL A 78 -6.36 1.70 9.72
C VAL A 78 -5.53 0.74 10.56
N SER A 79 -4.83 1.23 11.59
CA SER A 79 -3.97 0.42 12.47
C SER A 79 -4.46 0.37 13.91
N ASP A 80 -4.25 -0.78 14.57
CA ASP A 80 -4.33 -0.92 16.03
C ASP A 80 -2.93 -0.82 16.68
N LYS A 81 -2.87 -0.84 18.02
CA LYS A 81 -1.59 -0.82 18.77
C LYS A 81 -0.68 -2.04 18.53
N LYS A 82 -1.11 -3.02 17.73
CA LYS A 82 -0.35 -4.23 17.34
C LYS A 82 0.11 -4.19 15.87
N GLY A 83 -0.17 -3.12 15.13
CA GLY A 83 0.25 -2.98 13.73
C GLY A 83 -0.60 -3.79 12.74
N ILE A 84 -1.84 -4.14 13.09
CA ILE A 84 -2.75 -4.85 12.18
C ILE A 84 -3.30 -3.84 11.15
N MET A 85 -3.12 -4.12 9.86
CA MET A 85 -3.76 -3.38 8.76
C MET A 85 -5.21 -3.86 8.57
N PHE A 86 -6.17 -2.95 8.70
CA PHE A 86 -7.51 -3.16 8.18
C PHE A 86 -7.61 -2.57 6.78
N ILE A 87 -7.90 -3.42 5.80
CA ILE A 87 -8.16 -3.02 4.42
C ILE A 87 -9.67 -3.02 4.24
N CYS A 88 -10.28 -1.84 4.20
CA CYS A 88 -11.71 -1.72 3.93
C CYS A 88 -11.97 -1.83 2.43
N ASP A 89 -12.66 -2.88 2.02
CA ASP A 89 -13.20 -3.06 0.68
C ASP A 89 -14.56 -2.34 0.60
N ARG A 90 -14.57 -1.15 -0.02
CA ARG A 90 -15.76 -0.27 -0.02
C ARG A 90 -16.93 -0.83 -0.84
N GLU A 91 -16.67 -1.74 -1.77
CA GLU A 91 -17.74 -2.35 -2.58
C GLU A 91 -18.26 -3.67 -2.01
N ASN A 92 -17.62 -4.21 -0.96
CA ASN A 92 -18.00 -5.48 -0.35
C ASN A 92 -18.67 -5.33 1.03
N GLU A 93 -19.13 -4.11 1.36
CA GLU A 93 -19.82 -3.74 2.62
C GLU A 93 -19.15 -4.22 3.92
N ASN A 94 -17.84 -4.51 3.91
CA ASN A 94 -17.16 -5.03 5.09
C ASN A 94 -15.98 -4.12 5.48
N CYS A 95 -16.25 -3.32 6.52
CA CYS A 95 -15.32 -2.90 7.56
C CYS A 95 -15.85 -3.54 8.87
#